data_AF-A0AAE3CKV6-F1
#
_entry.id   AF-A0AAE3CKV6-F1
#
_cell.length_a   1.000
_cell.length_b   1.000
_cell.length_c   1.000
_cell.angle_alpha   90.00
_cell.angle_beta   90.00
_cell.angle_gamma   90.00
#
_symmetry.space_group_name_H-M   'P 1'
#
loop_
_entity.id
_entity.type
_entity.pdbx_description
1 polymer ?
#
loop_
_entity_poly.entity_id
_entity_poly.type
_entity_poly.pdbx_seq_one_letter_code
_entity_poly.pdbx_strand_id
1 'polypeptide(L)' 'MSERGGIWREDHCLWPRARLARDPLSRAVGLLGRRGLADDEALWLRPCSAVHMWGMRIAIDIVWLDGT' A
#
# COMPACT_ATOMS: atom_id res chain seq x y z
N MET A 1 -0.34 6.18 13.24
CA MET A 1 -1.31 7.01 12.50
C MET A 1 -0.79 7.16 11.10
N SER A 2 -1.56 6.75 10.08
CA SER A 2 -1.06 6.74 8.70
C SER A 2 -1.43 8.06 8.03
N GLU A 3 -0.43 8.84 7.67
CA GLU A 3 -0.56 10.05 6.86
C GLU A 3 -1.15 9.65 5.50
N ARG A 4 -2.28 10.26 5.13
CA ARG A 4 -2.91 10.07 3.83
C ARG A 4 -2.23 11.01 2.84
N GLY A 5 -1.54 10.45 1.86
CA GLY A 5 -0.96 11.18 0.73
C GLY A 5 -1.32 10.48 -0.58
N GLY A 6 -1.00 11.08 -1.72
CA GLY A 6 -1.12 10.41 -3.02
C GLY A 6 0.21 9.75 -3.42
N ILE A 7 0.14 8.74 -4.29
CA ILE A 7 1.30 8.27 -5.06
C ILE A 7 1.24 8.95 -6.42
N TRP A 8 2.34 9.60 -6.79
CA TRP A 8 2.47 10.42 -8.00
C TRP A 8 3.63 9.93 -8.85
N ARG A 9 3.50 10.07 -10.16
CA ARG A 9 4.59 9.96 -11.11
C ARG A 9 4.65 11.26 -11.90
N GLU A 10 5.70 12.04 -11.68
CA GLU A 10 5.79 13.42 -12.19
C GLU A 10 4.51 14.19 -11.81
N ASP A 11 3.75 14.69 -12.78
CA ASP A 11 2.49 15.42 -12.57
C ASP A 11 1.24 14.52 -12.61
N HIS A 12 1.41 13.22 -12.82
CA HIS A 12 0.29 12.27 -12.92
C HIS A 12 0.02 11.60 -11.57
N CYS A 13 -1.18 11.81 -11.03
CA CYS A 13 -1.64 11.14 -9.82
C CYS A 13 -2.04 9.69 -10.15
N LEU A 14 -1.31 8.72 -9.62
CA LEU A 14 -1.62 7.30 -9.81
C LEU A 14 -2.67 6.83 -8.80
N TRP A 15 -2.46 7.16 -7.52
CA TRP A 15 -3.41 6.85 -6.46
C TRP A 15 -3.55 8.05 -5.53
N PRO A 16 -4.69 8.75 -5.53
CA PRO A 16 -4.88 9.93 -4.69
C PRO A 16 -4.98 9.59 -3.21
N ARG A 17 -5.32 8.34 -2.86
CA ARG A 17 -5.50 7.87 -1.48
C ARG A 17 -4.55 6.73 -1.15
N ALA A 18 -3.27 7.05 -1.09
CA ALA A 18 -2.26 6.13 -0.61
C ALA A 18 -2.09 6.26 0.91
N ARG A 19 -2.16 5.11 1.59
CA ARG A 19 -1.89 4.99 3.02
C ARG A 19 -0.44 4.56 3.21
N LEU A 20 0.38 5.33 3.95
CA LEU A 20 1.77 4.95 4.24
C LEU A 20 1.86 3.98 5.44
N ALA A 21 2.49 2.83 5.24
CA ALA A 21 2.84 1.86 6.28
C ALA A 21 4.36 1.73 6.39
N ARG A 22 4.94 2.37 7.42
CA ARG A 22 6.39 2.47 7.61
C ARG A 22 6.95 1.77 8.84
N ASP A 23 6.10 1.47 9.80
CA ASP A 23 6.50 0.83 11.06
C ASP A 23 6.25 -0.68 10.97
N PRO A 24 6.97 -1.53 11.74
CA PRO A 24 6.82 -2.99 11.66
C PRO A 24 5.36 -3.47 11.80
N LEU A 25 4.62 -2.92 12.78
CA LEU A 25 3.23 -3.31 13.01
C LEU A 25 2.30 -2.85 11.88
N SER A 26 2.46 -1.62 11.37
CA SER A 26 1.61 -1.14 10.27
C SER A 26 1.86 -1.87 8.96
N ARG A 27 3.10 -2.34 8.73
CA ARG A 27 3.47 -3.20 7.59
C ARG A 27 2.92 -4.62 7.74
N ALA A 28 3.05 -5.23 8.92
CA ALA A 28 2.52 -6.56 9.20
C ALA A 28 1.00 -6.61 9.08
N VAL A 29 0.30 -5.57 9.56
CA VAL A 29 -1.15 -5.45 9.38
C VAL A 29 -1.50 -5.23 7.90
N GLY A 30 -0.79 -4.35 7.20
CA GLY A 30 -0.99 -4.11 5.77
C GLY A 30 -2.46 -3.88 5.41
N LEU A 31 -3.01 -4.77 4.58
CA LEU A 31 -4.42 -4.80 4.14
C LEU A 31 -5.26 -5.90 4.82
N LEU A 32 -4.74 -6.56 5.87
CA LEU A 32 -5.46 -7.60 6.60
C LEU A 32 -6.81 -7.08 7.12
N GLY A 33 -7.84 -7.92 7.02
CA GLY A 33 -9.20 -7.60 7.45
C GLY A 33 -9.98 -6.67 6.51
N ARG A 34 -9.35 -6.10 5.47
CA ARG A 34 -10.08 -5.33 4.44
C ARG A 34 -10.97 -6.27 3.62
N ARG A 35 -12.13 -5.76 3.21
CA ARG A 35 -13.09 -6.46 2.33
C ARG A 35 -12.95 -6.06 0.85
N GLY A 36 -12.13 -5.06 0.57
CA GLY A 36 -11.86 -4.51 -0.74
C GLY A 36 -10.83 -3.39 -0.64
N LEU A 37 -10.31 -3.00 -1.79
CA LEU A 37 -9.47 -1.83 -2.02
C LEU A 37 -10.07 -1.12 -3.23
N ALA A 38 -10.42 0.16 -3.10
CA ALA A 38 -10.99 0.90 -4.22
C ALA A 38 -9.90 1.25 -5.24
N ASP A 39 -10.27 1.49 -6.50
CA ASP A 39 -9.33 1.77 -7.59
C ASP A 39 -8.47 3.03 -7.32
N ASP A 40 -8.96 3.95 -6.50
CA ASP A 40 -8.27 5.17 -6.09
C ASP A 40 -7.46 5.04 -4.77
N GLU A 41 -7.50 3.87 -4.13
CA GLU A 41 -6.78 3.57 -2.89
C GLU A 41 -5.52 2.74 -3.13
N ALA A 42 -4.48 3.03 -2.36
CA ALA A 42 -3.28 2.20 -2.32
C ALA A 42 -2.71 2.07 -0.89
N LEU A 43 -1.88 1.06 -0.67
CA LEU A 43 -1.05 0.94 0.51
C LEU A 43 0.42 1.04 0.10
N TRP A 44 1.10 2.08 0.57
CA TRP A 44 2.53 2.22 0.36
C TRP A 44 3.29 1.58 1.53
N LEU A 45 3.91 0.43 1.28
CA LEU A 45 4.76 -0.27 2.25
C LEU A 45 6.22 0.20 2.10
N ARG A 46 6.82 0.79 3.15
CA ARG A 46 8.24 1.21 3.10
C ARG A 46 8.95 1.06 4.46
N PRO A 47 10.08 0.34 4.54
CA PRO A 47 10.64 -0.55 3.52
C PRO A 47 9.82 -1.85 3.41
N CYS A 48 9.85 -2.49 2.25
CA CYS A 48 9.22 -3.78 1.99
C CYS A 48 10.20 -4.68 1.24
N SER A 49 10.34 -5.93 1.66
CA SER A 49 11.19 -6.93 0.98
C SER A 49 10.39 -8.12 0.45
N ALA A 50 9.19 -8.34 1.00
CA ALA A 50 8.26 -9.38 0.58
C ALA A 50 6.84 -8.99 1.01
N VAL A 51 5.85 -9.54 0.31
CA VAL A 51 4.44 -9.46 0.67
C VAL A 51 3.91 -10.89 0.76
N HIS A 52 3.14 -11.19 1.81
CA HIS A 52 2.48 -12.49 1.97
C HIS A 52 1.00 -12.38 1.65
N MET A 53 0.40 -13.50 1.24
CA MET A 53 -1.05 -13.62 1.07
C MET A 53 -1.74 -14.37 2.22
N TRP A 54 -0.99 -14.84 3.22
CA TRP A 54 -1.57 -15.52 4.38
C TRP A 54 -2.58 -14.61 5.10
N GLY A 55 -3.83 -15.04 5.21
CA GLY A 55 -4.88 -14.35 5.97
C GLY A 55 -5.50 -13.17 5.22
N MET A 56 -5.08 -12.92 3.97
CA MET A 56 -5.68 -11.94 3.09
C MET A 56 -7.06 -12.42 2.64
N ARG A 57 -8.03 -11.50 2.64
CA ARG A 57 -9.41 -11.76 2.21
C ARG A 57 -9.68 -11.34 0.77
N ILE A 58 -8.75 -10.60 0.18
CA ILE A 58 -8.84 -10.03 -1.16
C ILE A 58 -7.57 -10.37 -1.92
N ALA A 59 -7.71 -10.62 -3.24
CA ALA A 59 -6.57 -10.59 -4.14
C ALA A 59 -6.05 -9.15 -4.23
N ILE A 60 -4.74 -9.01 -4.37
CA ILE A 60 -4.09 -7.70 -4.50
C ILE A 60 -3.05 -7.77 -5.61
N ASP A 61 -2.95 -6.66 -6.33
CA ASP A 61 -1.83 -6.43 -7.22
C ASP A 61 -0.69 -5.76 -6.43
N ILE A 62 0.55 -6.14 -6.75
CA ILE A 62 1.74 -5.62 -6.11
C ILE A 62 2.57 -4.89 -7.17
N VAL A 63 2.78 -3.60 -6.96
CA VAL A 63 3.67 -2.77 -7.77
C VAL A 63 4.90 -2.42 -6.95
N TRP A 64 6.06 -2.88 -7.41
CA TRP A 64 7.34 -2.50 -6.81
C TRP A 64 7.79 -1.15 -7.38
N LEU A 65 8.13 -0.22 -6.50
CA LEU A 65 8.69 1.08 -6.87
C LEU A 65 10.21 1.01 -6.73
N ASP A 66 10.93 1.44 -7.76
CA ASP A 66 12.35 1.71 -7.65
C ASP A 66 12.59 3.03 -6.89
N GLY A 67 13.81 3.19 -6.36
CA GLY A 67 14.19 4.31 -5.51
C GLY A 67 15.40 5.06 -6.04
N THR A 68 15.59 5.08 -7.37
CA THR A 68 16.62 5.91 -7.99
C THR A 68 16.40 7.38 -7.71
#